data_AF-A0A136KND8-F1
#
_entry.id   AF-A0A136KND8-F1
#
_cell.length_a   1.000
_cell.length_b   1.000
_cell.length_c   1.000
_cell.angle_alpha   90.00
_cell.angle_beta   90.00
_cell.angle_gamma   90.00
#
_symmetry.space_group_name_H-M   'P 1'
#
loop_
_entity.id
_entity.type
_entity.pdbx_description
1 polymer ?
#
loop_
_entity_poly.entity_id
_entity_poly.type
_entity_poly.pdbx_seq_one_letter_code
_entity_poly.pdbx_strand_id
1 'polypeptide(L)' 'MSIEELFKLTIEKGASDLHIIPGYNPSLRVNGELYALKAYPLLDGSMTQEMLMKILTDEKKRAINY' A
#
# COMPACT_ATOMS: atom_id res chain seq x y z
N MET A 1 -3.93 0.97 10.67
CA MET A 1 -3.03 0.54 9.59
C MET A 1 -2.52 1.78 8.88
N SER A 2 -1.24 2.04 8.97
CA SER A 2 -0.57 3.11 8.25
C SER A 2 0.25 2.56 7.07
N ILE A 3 0.61 3.41 6.13
CA ILE A 3 1.43 2.99 4.98
C ILE A 3 2.87 2.69 5.42
N GLU A 4 3.37 3.37 6.45
CA GLU A 4 4.68 3.15 7.05
C GLU A 4 4.76 1.77 7.74
N GLU A 5 3.69 1.33 8.39
CA GLU A 5 3.59 -0.02 8.94
C GLU A 5 3.71 -1.08 7.84
N LEU A 6 3.03 -0.87 6.71
CA LEU A 6 3.09 -1.78 5.57
C LEU A 6 4.47 -1.78 4.90
N PHE A 7 5.15 -0.62 4.81
CA PHE A 7 6.52 -0.54 4.33
C PHE A 7 7.50 -1.31 5.22
N LYS A 8 7.39 -1.17 6.55
CA LYS A 8 8.21 -1.96 7.48
C LYS A 8 7.99 -3.45 7.27
N LEU A 9 6.73 -3.88 7.19
CA LEU A 9 6.39 -5.28 6.96
C LEU A 9 6.93 -5.78 5.61
N THR A 10 6.91 -4.96 4.56
CA THR A 10 7.47 -5.29 3.24
C THR A 10 8.96 -5.63 3.36
N ILE A 11 9.73 -4.82 4.09
CA ILE A 11 11.14 -5.06 4.35
C ILE A 11 11.33 -6.31 5.22
N GLU A 12 10.60 -6.43 6.32
CA GLU A 12 10.71 -7.56 7.26
C GLU A 12 10.41 -8.92 6.60
N LYS A 13 9.51 -8.93 5.61
CA LYS A 13 9.16 -10.13 4.86
C LYS A 13 10.05 -10.39 3.64
N GLY A 14 11.04 -9.54 3.38
CA GLY A 14 11.90 -9.64 2.20
C GLY A 14 11.12 -9.54 0.89
N ALA A 15 10.03 -8.76 0.89
CA ALA A 15 9.19 -8.57 -0.28
C ALA A 15 9.82 -7.55 -1.23
N SER A 16 9.68 -7.79 -2.54
CA SER A 16 10.11 -6.85 -3.58
C SER A 16 9.12 -5.70 -3.74
N ASP A 17 7.83 -5.99 -3.58
CA ASP A 17 6.75 -5.04 -3.85
C ASP A 17 5.67 -5.09 -2.77
N LEU A 18 5.09 -3.92 -2.48
CA LEU A 18 3.85 -3.75 -1.75
C LEU A 18 2.75 -3.32 -2.73
N HIS A 19 1.67 -4.09 -2.77
CA HIS A 19 0.49 -3.84 -3.61
C HIS A 19 -0.66 -3.30 -2.76
N ILE A 20 -1.17 -2.12 -3.15
CA ILE A 20 -2.28 -1.40 -2.52
C ILE A 20 -3.35 -1.19 -3.59
N ILE A 21 -4.48 -1.90 -3.48
CA ILE A 21 -5.55 -1.91 -4.49
C ILE A 21 -6.91 -1.93 -3.78
N PRO A 22 -7.85 -1.01 -4.09
CA PRO A 22 -9.20 -1.08 -3.56
C PRO A 22 -9.88 -2.42 -3.87
N GLY A 23 -10.62 -2.98 -2.92
CA GLY A 23 -11.29 -4.27 -3.01
C GLY A 23 -10.41 -5.48 -2.63
N TYR A 24 -9.13 -5.26 -2.30
CA TYR A 24 -8.20 -6.33 -1.91
C TYR A 24 -7.53 -6.02 -0.58
N ASN A 25 -7.05 -7.05 0.13
CA ASN A 25 -6.12 -6.83 1.24
C ASN A 25 -4.80 -6.27 0.68
N PRO A 26 -4.03 -5.49 1.47
CA PRO A 26 -2.64 -5.20 1.15
C PRO A 26 -1.92 -6.50 0.83
N SER A 27 -1.11 -6.51 -0.23
CA SER A 27 -0.45 -7.73 -0.69
C SER A 27 1.04 -7.50 -0.90
N LEU A 28 1.85 -8.50 -0.60
CA LEU A 28 3.31 -8.46 -0.78
C LEU A 28 3.71 -9.39 -1.92
N ARG A 29 4.64 -8.95 -2.77
CA ARG A 29 5.32 -9.85 -3.69
C ARG A 29 6.60 -10.36 -3.05
N VAL A 30 6.69 -11.67 -2.84
CA VAL A 30 7.89 -12.33 -2.27
C VAL A 30 8.31 -13.41 -3.24
N ASN A 31 9.56 -13.34 -3.73
CA ASN A 31 10.11 -14.31 -4.70
C ASN A 31 9.23 -14.52 -5.94
N GLY A 32 8.59 -13.46 -6.43
CA GLY A 32 7.74 -13.48 -7.63
C GLY A 32 6.27 -13.86 -7.37
N GLU A 33 5.95 -14.37 -6.19
CA GLU A 33 4.59 -14.77 -5.81
C GLU A 33 3.90 -13.69 -4.97
N LEU A 34 2.58 -13.56 -5.13
CA LEU A 34 1.78 -12.54 -4.47
C LEU A 34 1.03 -13.12 -3.25
N TYR A 35 1.25 -12.52 -2.09
CA TYR A 35 0.68 -12.93 -0.81
C TYR A 35 -0.21 -11.83 -0.23
N ALA A 36 -1.51 -12.11 -0.14
CA ALA A 36 -2.46 -11.21 0.52
C ALA A 36 -2.29 -11.25 2.04
N LEU A 37 -2.13 -10.07 2.66
CA LEU A 37 -2.01 -9.94 4.10
C LEU A 37 -3.40 -9.95 4.76
N LYS A 38 -3.99 -11.15 4.86
CA LYS A 38 -5.37 -11.38 5.34
C LYS A 38 -5.67 -10.89 6.76
N ALA A 39 -4.64 -10.58 7.55
CA ALA A 39 -4.78 -9.96 8.86
C ALA A 39 -5.22 -8.48 8.79
N TYR A 40 -5.06 -7.84 7.64
CA TYR A 40 -5.51 -6.48 7.38
C TYR A 40 -6.85 -6.49 6.63
N PRO A 41 -7.66 -5.42 6.72
CA PRO A 41 -8.94 -5.35 6.03
C PRO A 41 -8.78 -5.33 4.50
N LEU A 42 -9.88 -5.56 3.78
CA LEU A 42 -9.98 -5.15 2.39
C LEU A 42 -9.86 -3.62 2.34
N LEU A 43 -9.03 -3.13 1.44
CA LEU A 43 -8.84 -1.70 1.25
C LEU A 43 -10.04 -1.12 0.51
N ASP A 44 -10.55 0.02 0.94
CA ASP A 44 -11.50 0.81 0.16
C ASP A 44 -10.79 1.98 -0.55
N GLY A 45 -11.55 2.72 -1.37
CA GLY A 45 -11.02 3.88 -2.11
C GLY A 45 -10.45 4.95 -1.17
N SER A 46 -11.14 5.26 -0.08
CA SER A 46 -10.73 6.29 0.89
C SER A 46 -9.41 5.92 1.57
N MET A 47 -9.26 4.66 2.00
CA MET A 47 -8.05 4.15 2.64
C MET A 47 -6.85 4.22 1.68
N THR A 48 -7.02 3.75 0.44
CA THR A 48 -5.91 3.79 -0.54
C THR A 48 -5.52 5.21 -0.91
N GLN A 49 -6.49 6.12 -1.03
CA GLN A 49 -6.23 7.54 -1.27
C GLN A 49 -5.50 8.18 -0.09
N GLU A 50 -5.92 7.92 1.15
CA GLU A 50 -5.23 8.44 2.34
C GLU A 50 -3.76 7.99 2.37
N MET A 51 -3.51 6.71 2.09
CA MET A 51 -2.14 6.18 1.99
C MET A 51 -1.33 6.88 0.90
N LEU A 52 -1.91 7.03 -0.30
CA LEU A 52 -1.25 7.70 -1.42
C LEU A 52 -0.89 9.14 -1.06
N MET A 53 -1.81 9.89 -0.46
CA MET A 53 -1.60 11.30 -0.10
C MET A 53 -0.51 11.50 0.97
N LYS A 54 -0.23 10.49 1.79
CA LYS A 54 0.89 10.52 2.74
C LYS A 54 2.25 10.32 2.07
N ILE A 55 2.30 9.62 0.93
CA ILE A 55 3.54 9.31 0.21
C ILE A 55 3.90 10.40 -0.81
N LEU A 56 2.89 11.02 -1.43
CA LEU A 56 3.11 11.98 -2.50
C LEU A 56 3.67 13.31 -2.00
N THR A 57 4.60 13.88 -2.78
CA THR A 57 5.03 15.27 -2.64
C THR A 57 3.91 16.22 -3.05
N ASP A 58 3.97 17.48 -2.60
CA ASP A 58 2.96 18.48 -2.96
C ASP A 58 2.88 18.73 -4.46
N GLU A 59 4.00 18.61 -5.18
CA GLU A 59 4.01 18.67 -6.63
C GLU A 59 3.20 17.53 -7.26
N LYS A 60 3.37 16.30 -6.74
CA LYS A 60 2.63 15.12 -7.24
C LYS A 60 1.15 15.19 -6.90
N LYS A 61 0.76 15.72 -5.74
CA LYS A 61 -0.64 15.94 -5.36
C LYS A 61 -1.34 16.88 -6.34
N ARG A 62 -0.72 18.03 -6.64
CA ARG A 62 -1.25 18.99 -7.63
C ARG A 62 -1.45 18.35 -9.00
N ALA A 63 -0.53 17.49 -9.43
CA ALA A 63 -0.62 16.81 -10.72
C ALA A 63 -1.79 15.81 -10.82
N ILE A 64 -2.30 15.31 -9.69
CA ILE A 64 -3.45 14.40 -9.64
C ILE A 64 -4.75 15.11 -9.22
N ASN A 65 -4.79 16.45 -9.34
CA ASN A 65 -5.93 17.31 -9.00
C ASN A 65 -6.37 17.23 -7.52
N TYR A 66 -5.39 17.07 -6.62
CA TYR A 66 -5.51 17.23 -5.16
C TYR A 66 -4.64 18.39 -4.67
#